data_AF-A0A838HPT7-F1
#
_entry.id   AF-A0A838HPT7-F1
#
_cell.length_a   1.000
_cell.length_b   1.000
_cell.length_c   1.000
_cell.angle_alpha   90.00
_cell.angle_beta   90.00
_cell.angle_gamma   90.00
#
_symmetry.space_group_name_H-M   'P 1'
#
loop_
_entity.id
_entity.type
_entity.pdbx_description
1 polymer ?
#
loop_
_entity_poly.entity_id
_entity_poly.type
_entity_poly.pdbx_seq_one_letter_code
_entity_poly.pdbx_strand_id
1 'polypeptide(L)'
;MPTSAETYRRILDRDPALLDALHRADPAAHAAVARLLRVTRLELLRRRADCLVEVVAACPELHGALRHAWGAQDPRFTAQFLGWVGRRTLRAAA
;
A
#
# COMPACT_ATOMS: atom_id res chain seq x y z
N MET A 1 14.49 -7.41 -9.84
CA MET A 1 13.81 -6.66 -8.76
C MET A 1 13.25 -5.38 -9.36
N PRO A 2 11.92 -5.20 -9.40
CA PRO A 2 11.31 -3.99 -9.96
C PRO A 2 11.74 -2.75 -9.15
N THR A 3 11.90 -1.62 -9.82
CA THR A 3 12.26 -0.37 -9.14
C THR A 3 11.06 0.20 -8.37
N SER A 4 11.29 1.10 -7.41
CA SER A 4 10.19 1.80 -6.73
C SER A 4 9.32 2.58 -7.72
N ALA A 5 9.92 3.22 -8.74
CA ALA A 5 9.19 3.96 -9.77
C ALA A 5 8.30 3.04 -10.63
N GLU A 6 8.82 1.89 -11.02
CA GLU A 6 8.06 0.90 -11.78
C GLU A 6 6.91 0.31 -10.95
N THR A 7 7.18 -0.04 -9.70
CA THR A 7 6.16 -0.53 -8.76
C THR A 7 5.07 0.52 -8.56
N TYR A 8 5.46 1.79 -8.40
CA TYR A 8 4.51 2.89 -8.27
C TYR A 8 3.63 3.03 -9.51
N ARG A 9 4.21 2.99 -10.71
CA ARG A 9 3.44 3.04 -11.96
C ARG A 9 2.43 1.88 -12.06
N ARG A 10 2.86 0.65 -11.77
CA ARG A 10 1.98 -0.53 -11.76
C ARG A 10 0.80 -0.38 -10.78
N ILE A 11 1.02 0.24 -9.62
CA ILE A 11 -0.03 0.58 -8.67
C ILE A 11 -1.00 1.62 -9.24
N LEU A 12 -0.48 2.67 -9.88
CA LEU A 12 -1.31 3.70 -10.51
C LEU A 12 -2.17 3.13 -11.65
N ASP A 13 -1.60 2.21 -12.43
CA ASP A 13 -2.26 1.51 -13.54
C ASP A 13 -3.21 0.39 -13.08
N ARG A 14 -3.28 0.12 -11.76
CA ARG A 14 -4.03 -1.00 -11.16
C ARG A 14 -3.71 -2.34 -11.84
N ASP A 15 -2.42 -2.59 -12.05
CA ASP A 15 -1.95 -3.79 -12.74
C ASP A 15 -2.47 -5.07 -12.05
N PRO A 16 -3.30 -5.88 -12.74
CA PRO A 16 -3.87 -7.09 -12.17
C PRO A 16 -2.80 -8.12 -11.78
N ALA A 17 -1.68 -8.18 -12.51
CA ALA A 17 -0.61 -9.13 -12.21
C ALA A 17 0.11 -8.77 -10.89
N LEU A 18 0.21 -7.47 -10.58
CA LEU A 18 0.73 -7.04 -9.29
C LEU A 18 -0.25 -7.40 -8.17
N LEU A 19 -1.54 -7.08 -8.34
CA LEU A 19 -2.57 -7.38 -7.33
C LEU A 19 -2.68 -8.88 -7.05
N ASP A 20 -2.67 -9.71 -8.09
CA ASP A 20 -2.63 -11.17 -7.97
C ASP A 20 -1.41 -11.66 -7.19
N ALA A 21 -0.22 -11.11 -7.46
CA ALA A 21 0.98 -11.46 -6.73
C ALA A 21 0.87 -11.09 -5.24
N LEU A 22 0.31 -9.92 -4.92
CA LEU A 22 0.08 -9.51 -3.54
C LEU A 22 -0.93 -10.43 -2.82
N HIS A 23 -2.03 -10.79 -3.49
CA HIS A 23 -3.03 -11.73 -2.94
C HIS A 23 -2.46 -13.13 -2.72
N ARG A 24 -1.51 -13.57 -3.54
CA ARG A 24 -0.79 -14.85 -3.38
C ARG A 24 0.34 -14.77 -2.35
N ALA A 25 0.47 -13.66 -1.63
CA ALA A 25 1.55 -13.42 -0.68
C ALA A 25 2.96 -13.56 -1.31
N ASP A 26 3.12 -13.14 -2.57
CA ASP A 26 4.41 -13.18 -3.26
C ASP A 26 5.42 -12.28 -2.51
N PRO A 27 6.53 -12.84 -1.99
CA PRO A 27 7.47 -12.09 -1.18
C PRO A 27 8.14 -10.93 -1.93
N ALA A 28 8.34 -11.07 -3.25
CA ALA A 28 8.99 -10.04 -4.05
C ALA A 28 8.07 -8.84 -4.28
N ALA A 29 6.78 -9.09 -4.56
CA ALA A 29 5.77 -8.06 -4.68
C ALA A 29 5.55 -7.32 -3.34
N HIS A 30 5.45 -8.07 -2.24
CA HIS A 30 5.33 -7.51 -0.88
C HIS A 30 6.54 -6.64 -0.53
N ALA A 31 7.76 -7.11 -0.80
CA ALA A 31 8.99 -6.36 -0.55
C ALA A 31 9.08 -5.09 -1.43
N ALA A 32 8.66 -5.16 -2.69
CA ALA A 32 8.64 -4.03 -3.61
C ALA A 32 7.67 -2.94 -3.13
N VAL A 33 6.46 -3.32 -2.72
CA VAL A 33 5.46 -2.41 -2.14
C VAL A 33 5.96 -1.82 -0.82
N ALA A 34 6.46 -2.64 0.10
CA ALA A 34 7.02 -2.18 1.38
C ALA A 34 8.16 -1.17 1.18
N ARG A 35 9.05 -1.43 0.21
CA ARG A 35 10.13 -0.52 -0.16
C ARG A 35 9.57 0.79 -0.70
N LEU A 36 8.61 0.74 -1.63
CA LEU A 36 7.97 1.92 -2.19
C LEU A 36 7.37 2.82 -1.10
N LEU A 37 6.58 2.24 -0.19
CA LEU A 37 5.87 2.97 0.87
C LEU A 37 6.82 3.60 1.89
N ARG A 38 8.04 3.07 2.02
CA ARG A 38 9.09 3.59 2.92
C ARG A 38 9.90 4.72 2.29
N VAL A 39 10.27 4.59 1.01
CA VAL A 39 11.16 5.55 0.35
C VAL A 39 10.42 6.72 -0.31
N THR A 40 9.11 6.59 -0.51
CA THR A 40 8.30 7.63 -1.14
C THR A 40 7.72 8.57 -0.07
N ARG A 41 7.81 9.88 -0.32
CA ARG A 41 7.27 10.90 0.59
C ARG A 41 5.76 10.74 0.73
N LEU A 42 5.27 10.84 1.97
CA LEU A 42 3.85 10.67 2.29
C LEU A 42 2.94 11.62 1.50
N GLU A 43 3.38 12.85 1.24
CA GLU A 43 2.62 13.83 0.44
C GLU A 43 2.30 13.33 -0.97
N LEU A 44 3.25 12.65 -1.63
CA LEU A 44 3.05 12.10 -2.97
C LEU A 44 2.06 10.94 -2.95
N LEU A 45 2.21 10.05 -1.96
CA LEU A 45 1.33 8.91 -1.74
C LEU A 45 -0.10 9.37 -1.43
N ARG A 46 -0.26 10.46 -0.68
CA ARG A 46 -1.55 11.09 -0.37
C ARG A 46 -2.37 11.43 -1.60
N ARG A 47 -1.73 11.90 -2.67
CA ARG A 47 -2.41 12.31 -3.92
C ARG A 47 -3.04 11.14 -4.68
N ARG A 48 -2.61 9.92 -4.39
CA ARG A 48 -3.02 8.67 -5.05
C ARG A 48 -3.41 7.60 -4.03
N ALA A 49 -3.98 8.04 -2.90
CA ALA A 49 -4.36 7.17 -1.80
C ALA A 49 -5.38 6.10 -2.21
N ASP A 50 -6.25 6.39 -3.17
CA ASP A 50 -7.25 5.45 -3.68
C ASP A 50 -6.61 4.21 -4.31
N CYS A 51 -5.58 4.37 -5.14
CA CYS A 51 -4.84 3.24 -5.73
C CYS A 51 -4.06 2.45 -4.67
N LEU A 52 -3.57 3.13 -3.63
CA LEU A 52 -2.78 2.50 -2.56
C LEU A 52 -3.65 1.70 -1.58
N VAL A 53 -4.90 2.09 -1.36
CA VAL A 53 -5.81 1.40 -0.43
C VAL A 53 -6.00 -0.07 -0.82
N GLU A 54 -6.16 -0.34 -2.11
CA GLU A 54 -6.34 -1.71 -2.62
C GLU A 54 -5.08 -2.56 -2.43
N VAL A 55 -3.93 -2.01 -2.77
CA VAL A 55 -2.62 -2.66 -2.62
C VAL A 55 -2.30 -2.96 -1.16
N VAL A 56 -2.53 -1.99 -0.26
CA VAL A 56 -2.25 -2.15 1.17
C VAL A 56 -3.29 -3.06 1.84
N ALA A 57 -4.52 -3.14 1.33
CA ALA A 57 -5.53 -4.08 1.82
C ALA A 57 -5.13 -5.54 1.58
N ALA A 58 -4.35 -5.81 0.53
CA ALA A 58 -3.79 -7.14 0.24
C ALA A 58 -2.54 -7.48 1.07
N CYS A 59 -1.98 -6.52 1.82
CA CYS A 59 -0.74 -6.66 2.58
C CYS A 59 -0.92 -6.26 4.06
N PRO A 60 -1.65 -7.07 4.87
CA PRO A 60 -1.93 -6.75 6.28
C PRO A 60 -0.67 -6.59 7.14
N GLU A 61 0.39 -7.34 6.84
CA GLU A 61 1.68 -7.27 7.53
C GLU A 61 2.36 -5.89 7.42
N LEU A 62 2.02 -5.10 6.40
CA LEU A 62 2.57 -3.75 6.22
C LEU A 62 1.87 -2.70 7.09
N HIS A 63 0.68 -2.97 7.64
CA HIS A 63 -0.13 -1.97 8.35
C HIS A 63 0.56 -1.44 9.60
N GLY A 64 1.24 -2.31 10.36
CA GLY A 64 1.98 -1.92 11.55
C GLY A 64 3.18 -1.03 11.21
N ALA A 65 3.95 -1.41 10.20
CA ALA A 65 5.10 -0.64 9.73
C ALA A 65 4.68 0.73 9.18
N LEU A 66 3.58 0.78 8.43
CA LEU A 66 2.98 2.03 7.93
C LEU A 66 2.52 2.94 9.05
N ARG A 67 1.84 2.39 10.06
CA ARG A 67 1.39 3.17 11.22
C ARG A 67 2.54 3.89 11.90
N HIS A 68 3.69 3.22 12.04
CA HIS A 68 4.87 3.82 12.64
C HIS A 68 5.54 4.84 11.69
N ALA A 69 5.82 4.47 10.45
CA ALA A 69 6.59 5.28 9.50
C ALA A 69 5.84 6.55 9.04
N TRP A 70 4.53 6.43 8.79
CA TRP A 70 3.71 7.56 8.35
C TRP A 70 3.11 8.31 9.54
N GLY A 71 2.88 7.65 10.68
CA GLY A 71 2.35 8.28 11.88
C GLY A 71 3.26 9.38 12.44
N ALA A 72 4.59 9.22 12.30
CA ALA A 72 5.55 10.26 12.65
C ALA A 72 5.49 11.49 11.73
N GLN A 73 4.96 11.36 10.51
CA GLN A 73 4.86 12.44 9.52
C GLN A 73 3.48 13.11 9.54
N ASP A 74 2.40 12.32 9.53
CA ASP A 74 1.02 12.78 9.58
C ASP A 74 0.15 11.70 10.25
N PRO A 75 -0.07 11.77 11.58
CA PRO A 75 -0.81 10.75 12.31
C PRO A 75 -2.30 10.74 11.94
N ARG A 76 -2.87 11.91 11.58
CA ARG A 76 -4.28 12.02 11.21
C ARG A 76 -4.54 11.34 9.87
N PHE A 77 -3.74 11.64 8.86
CA PHE A 77 -3.85 10.98 7.57
C PHE A 77 -3.57 9.48 7.69
N THR A 78 -2.55 9.07 8.44
CA THR A 78 -2.21 7.65 8.61
C THR A 78 -3.37 6.85 9.22
N ALA A 79 -4.00 7.38 10.27
CA ALA A 79 -5.16 6.75 10.88
C ALA A 79 -6.36 6.69 9.90
N GLN A 80 -6.61 7.77 9.16
CA GLN A 80 -7.66 7.81 8.15
C GLN A 80 -7.43 6.79 7.02
N PHE A 81 -6.21 6.73 6.48
CA PHE A 81 -5.81 5.82 5.42
C PHE A 81 -5.96 4.36 5.86
N LEU A 82 -5.43 3.99 7.03
CA LEU A 82 -5.60 2.63 7.57
C LEU A 82 -7.07 2.30 7.84
N GLY A 83 -7.90 3.30 8.18
CA GLY A 83 -9.35 3.14 8.26
C GLY A 83 -10.01 2.83 6.90
N TRP A 84 -9.55 3.45 5.81
CA TRP A 84 -9.99 3.11 4.44
C TRP A 84 -9.58 1.69 4.05
N VAL A 85 -8.32 1.33 4.33
CA VAL A 85 -7.80 -0.02 4.11
C VAL A 85 -8.63 -1.06 4.85
N GLY A 86 -8.89 -0.86 6.14
CA GLY A 86 -9.71 -1.79 6.94
C GLY A 86 -11.11 -1.99 6.38
N ARG A 87 -11.78 -0.90 5.94
CA ARG A 87 -13.10 -1.00 5.28
C ARG A 87 -13.04 -1.78 3.96
N ARG A 88 -11.98 -1.62 3.17
CA ARG A 88 -11.80 -2.34 1.91
C ARG A 88 -11.58 -3.83 2.16
N THR A 89 -10.73 -4.19 3.13
CA THR A 89 -10.48 -5.59 3.51
C THR A 89 -11.76 -6.27 4.00
N LEU A 90 -12.56 -5.60 4.85
CA LEU A 90 -13.84 -6.14 5.33
C LEU A 90 -14.84 -6.38 4.19
N ARG A 91 -14.89 -5.48 3.20
CA ARG A 91 -15.76 -5.64 2.03
C ARG A 91 -15.32 -6.79 1.11
N ALA A 92 -14.02 -7.08 1.03
CA ALA A 92 -13.51 -8.18 0.22
C ALA A 92 -13.76 -9.56 0.88
N ALA A 93 -14.02 -9.59 2.19
CA ALA A 93 -14.29 -10.80 2.95
C ALA A 93 -15.79 -11.12 3.14
N ALA A 94 -16.68 -10.21 2.71
CA ALA A 94 -18.14 -10.35 2.78
C ALA A 94 -18.72 -10.75 1.43
#